data_AF-A0A443S7J7-F1
#
_entry.id   AF-A0A443S7J7-F1
#
_cell.length_a   1.000
_cell.length_b   1.000
_cell.length_c   1.000
_cell.angle_alpha   90.00
_cell.angle_beta   90.00
_cell.angle_gamma   90.00
#
_symmetry.space_group_name_H-M   'P 1'
#
loop_
_entity.id
_entity.type
_entity.pdbx_description
1 polymer ?
#
loop_
_entity_poly.entity_id
_entity_poly.type
_entity_poly.pdbx_seq_one_letter_code
_entity_poly.pdbx_strand_id
1 'polypeptide(L)'
;MTIHQNDYWIGAYRAKKGSPRFKWSDESAFDFSNWEIGKPGDLMDDEANCTVMVNGVWYDYYCHTESFQLCQKTQLQLLSGRIESNLKQLKKVAEALENFQRQAEQDLRLKNESFEKIDGQLVDDLNSMRDDFDDLIRFEMKKSIIPLICLAFFALGVFILIFVCLRFIWLRVDSLFQTLERIYEISVNDFVSKIIGKNQDLDS
;
A
#
# COMPACT_ATOMS: atom_id res chain seq x y z
N MET A 1 -14.77 -23.17 -70.80
CA MET A 1 -15.60 -21.97 -70.65
C MET A 1 -14.69 -20.91 -70.04
N THR A 2 -14.27 -19.94 -70.85
CA THR A 2 -13.32 -18.89 -70.46
C THR A 2 -14.06 -17.83 -69.65
N ILE A 3 -13.59 -17.57 -68.42
CA ILE A 3 -13.98 -16.42 -67.62
C ILE A 3 -13.63 -15.17 -68.45
N HIS A 4 -14.63 -14.38 -68.85
CA HIS A 4 -14.34 -13.06 -69.40
C HIS A 4 -13.94 -12.16 -68.22
N GLN A 5 -12.90 -11.36 -68.41
CA GLN A 5 -12.19 -10.64 -67.33
C GLN A 5 -13.06 -9.56 -66.62
N ASN A 6 -14.33 -9.41 -67.02
CA ASN A 6 -15.26 -8.36 -66.58
C ASN A 6 -16.70 -8.87 -66.33
N ASP A 7 -16.87 -10.13 -65.92
CA ASP A 7 -18.20 -10.69 -65.63
C ASP A 7 -18.51 -10.59 -64.15
N TYR A 8 -19.65 -9.97 -63.84
CA TYR A 8 -20.06 -9.73 -62.47
C TYR A 8 -21.50 -10.15 -62.21
N TRP A 9 -21.72 -10.97 -61.19
CA TRP A 9 -23.02 -11.15 -60.58
C TRP A 9 -23.54 -9.82 -60.05
N ILE A 10 -24.76 -9.46 -60.47
CA ILE A 10 -25.52 -8.35 -59.92
C ILE A 10 -26.72 -8.89 -59.15
N GLY A 11 -27.34 -8.06 -58.30
CA GLY A 11 -28.42 -8.48 -57.40
C GLY A 11 -29.74 -8.86 -58.09
N ALA A 12 -29.84 -8.78 -59.41
CA ALA A 12 -31.06 -9.08 -60.16
C ALA A 12 -31.23 -10.59 -60.33
N TYR A 13 -32.43 -11.10 -60.06
CA TYR A 13 -32.77 -12.50 -60.24
C TYR A 13 -34.19 -12.65 -60.79
N ARG A 14 -34.45 -13.77 -61.47
CA ARG A 14 -35.76 -14.08 -62.04
C ARG A 14 -36.75 -14.36 -60.91
N ALA A 15 -37.81 -13.55 -60.83
CA ALA A 15 -38.79 -13.60 -59.76
C ALA A 15 -39.66 -14.87 -59.80
N LYS A 16 -39.85 -15.43 -61.00
CA LYS A 16 -40.59 -16.67 -61.23
C LYS A 16 -39.92 -17.44 -62.38
N LYS A 17 -39.66 -18.73 -62.17
CA LYS A 17 -39.16 -19.65 -63.20
C LYS A 17 -40.03 -19.57 -64.47
N GLY A 18 -39.39 -19.59 -65.62
CA GLY A 18 -39.99 -19.41 -66.94
C GLY A 18 -40.71 -18.08 -67.20
N SER A 19 -40.49 -17.04 -66.39
CA SER A 19 -41.06 -15.70 -66.60
C SER A 19 -39.99 -14.68 -66.95
N PRO A 20 -40.24 -13.70 -67.84
CA PRO A 20 -39.29 -12.61 -68.11
C PRO A 20 -39.24 -11.56 -66.97
N ARG A 21 -39.80 -11.86 -65.79
CA ARG A 21 -39.88 -10.91 -64.66
C ARG A 21 -38.69 -11.09 -63.73
N PHE A 22 -38.01 -9.99 -63.44
CA PHE A 22 -36.86 -9.93 -62.54
C PHE A 22 -37.15 -9.02 -61.35
N LYS A 23 -36.42 -9.26 -60.26
CA LYS A 23 -36.44 -8.46 -59.03
C LYS A 23 -35.01 -8.30 -58.52
N TRP A 24 -34.77 -7.23 -57.77
CA TRP A 24 -33.53 -7.07 -57.02
C TRP A 24 -33.60 -7.83 -55.69
N SER A 25 -32.46 -8.36 -55.26
CA SER A 25 -32.30 -9.06 -53.97
C SER A 25 -32.44 -8.14 -52.75
N ASP A 26 -32.31 -6.83 -52.94
CA ASP A 26 -32.54 -5.80 -51.92
C ASP A 26 -33.98 -5.28 -51.89
N GLU A 27 -34.88 -5.91 -52.65
CA GLU A 27 -36.31 -5.59 -52.77
C GLU A 27 -36.61 -4.20 -53.36
N SER A 28 -35.60 -3.50 -53.87
CA SER A 28 -35.81 -2.25 -54.60
C SER A 28 -36.65 -2.47 -55.86
N ALA A 29 -37.28 -1.39 -56.33
CA ALA A 29 -38.08 -1.43 -57.55
C ALA A 29 -37.22 -1.82 -58.76
N PHE A 30 -37.72 -2.73 -59.59
CA PHE A 30 -37.06 -3.13 -60.84
C PHE A 30 -37.56 -2.23 -61.98
N ASP A 31 -37.07 -0.99 -62.04
CA ASP A 31 -37.50 0.06 -62.97
C ASP A 31 -36.48 0.38 -64.08
N PHE A 32 -35.29 -0.22 -64.02
CA PHE A 32 -34.24 -0.12 -65.03
C PHE A 32 -33.73 -1.50 -65.46
N SER A 33 -33.45 -1.67 -66.75
CA SER A 33 -32.81 -2.86 -67.28
C SER A 33 -31.91 -2.56 -68.47
N ASN A 34 -30.75 -3.23 -68.54
CA ASN A 34 -29.81 -3.11 -69.67
C ASN A 34 -29.45 -4.47 -70.26
N TRP A 35 -30.47 -5.25 -70.65
CA TRP A 35 -30.27 -6.57 -71.24
C TRP A 35 -29.53 -6.51 -72.57
N GLU A 36 -28.65 -7.48 -72.81
CA GLU A 36 -28.11 -7.73 -74.14
C GLU A 36 -29.23 -8.05 -75.15
N ILE A 37 -28.99 -7.80 -76.43
CA ILE A 37 -29.92 -8.14 -77.50
C ILE A 37 -30.28 -9.64 -77.43
N GLY A 38 -31.58 -9.93 -77.34
CA GLY A 38 -32.09 -11.29 -77.23
C GLY A 38 -32.07 -11.86 -75.81
N LYS A 39 -31.73 -11.05 -74.80
CA LYS A 39 -31.83 -11.39 -73.37
C LYS A 39 -32.96 -10.62 -72.67
N PRO A 40 -33.56 -11.18 -71.59
CA PRO A 40 -33.41 -12.55 -71.11
C PRO A 40 -33.82 -13.57 -72.19
N GLY A 41 -33.07 -14.67 -72.29
CA GLY A 41 -33.14 -15.64 -73.37
C GLY A 41 -34.28 -16.65 -73.21
N ASP A 42 -34.10 -17.85 -73.76
CA ASP A 42 -35.11 -18.90 -73.81
C ASP A 42 -35.80 -19.11 -72.44
N LEU A 43 -37.06 -18.69 -72.36
CA LEU A 43 -37.87 -18.71 -71.14
C LEU A 43 -38.23 -20.14 -70.70
N MET A 44 -37.85 -21.16 -71.47
CA MET A 44 -38.01 -22.57 -71.09
C MET A 44 -36.80 -23.10 -70.31
N ASP A 45 -35.69 -22.35 -70.26
CA ASP A 45 -34.53 -22.68 -69.43
C ASP A 45 -34.75 -22.22 -67.99
N ASP A 46 -35.23 -23.14 -67.16
CA ASP A 46 -35.52 -22.93 -65.75
C ASP A 46 -34.27 -22.82 -64.86
N GLU A 47 -33.06 -22.95 -65.41
CA GLU A 47 -31.82 -22.87 -64.66
C GLU A 47 -31.13 -21.48 -64.79
N ALA A 48 -31.43 -20.73 -65.84
CA ALA A 48 -30.95 -19.37 -66.06
C ALA A 48 -31.75 -18.31 -65.28
N ASN A 49 -31.63 -18.32 -63.95
CA ASN A 49 -32.38 -17.43 -63.05
C ASN A 49 -31.56 -16.27 -62.45
N CYS A 50 -30.24 -16.28 -62.61
CA CYS A 50 -29.37 -15.23 -62.07
C CYS A 50 -28.93 -14.26 -63.17
N THR A 51 -28.55 -13.05 -62.80
CA THR A 51 -28.15 -12.02 -63.77
C THR A 51 -26.67 -11.71 -63.64
N VAL A 52 -25.94 -11.90 -64.74
CA VAL A 52 -24.54 -11.49 -64.86
C VAL A 52 -24.45 -10.25 -65.74
N MET A 53 -23.62 -9.30 -65.33
CA MET A 53 -23.26 -8.13 -66.11
C MET A 53 -21.90 -8.36 -66.78
N VAL A 54 -21.83 -8.19 -68.08
CA VAL A 54 -20.60 -8.29 -68.88
C VAL A 54 -20.46 -7.00 -69.67
N ASN A 55 -19.37 -6.25 -69.45
CA ASN A 55 -19.14 -4.96 -70.13
C ASN A 55 -20.34 -3.98 -70.07
N GLY A 56 -21.09 -3.99 -68.97
CA GLY A 56 -22.22 -3.09 -68.73
C GLY A 56 -23.59 -3.59 -69.19
N VAL A 57 -23.65 -4.64 -70.02
CA VAL A 57 -24.90 -5.27 -70.48
C VAL A 57 -25.20 -6.55 -69.71
N TRP A 58 -26.48 -6.93 -69.62
CA TRP A 58 -26.95 -7.99 -68.71
C TRP A 58 -27.34 -9.26 -69.47
N TYR A 59 -27.04 -10.40 -68.87
CA TYR A 59 -27.41 -11.73 -69.34
C TYR A 59 -28.08 -12.51 -68.22
N ASP A 60 -29.15 -13.23 -68.55
CA ASP A 60 -29.66 -14.30 -67.68
C ASP A 60 -28.75 -15.52 -67.82
N TYR A 61 -28.35 -16.07 -66.67
CA TYR A 61 -27.30 -17.07 -66.59
C TYR A 61 -27.51 -18.05 -65.45
N TYR A 62 -26.84 -19.20 -65.54
CA TYR A 62 -26.92 -20.26 -64.54
C TYR A 62 -26.30 -19.81 -63.22
N CYS A 63 -27.11 -19.78 -62.16
CA CYS A 63 -26.72 -19.30 -60.83
C CYS A 63 -25.51 -20.01 -60.21
N HIS A 64 -25.23 -21.24 -60.65
CA HIS A 64 -24.12 -22.05 -60.14
C HIS A 64 -22.78 -21.78 -60.83
N THR A 65 -22.75 -20.84 -61.77
CA THR A 65 -21.52 -20.44 -62.46
C THR A 65 -20.65 -19.58 -61.54
N GLU A 66 -19.36 -19.87 -61.52
CA GLU A 66 -18.39 -19.00 -60.86
C GLU A 66 -18.27 -17.66 -61.60
N SER A 67 -18.46 -16.56 -60.86
CA SER A 67 -18.27 -15.19 -61.33
C SER A 67 -18.04 -14.26 -60.12
N PHE A 68 -17.52 -13.05 -60.36
CA PHE A 68 -17.28 -12.07 -59.30
C PHE A 68 -18.59 -11.40 -58.89
N GLN A 69 -18.76 -11.02 -57.62
CA GLN A 69 -19.99 -10.35 -57.18
C GLN A 69 -19.79 -8.84 -57.04
N LEU A 70 -20.70 -8.07 -57.60
CA LEU A 70 -20.83 -6.64 -57.30
C LEU A 70 -21.85 -6.44 -56.18
N CYS A 71 -21.41 -5.77 -55.12
CA CYS A 71 -22.22 -5.46 -53.95
C CYS A 71 -22.53 -3.96 -53.88
N GLN A 72 -23.73 -3.63 -53.42
CA GLN A 72 -24.15 -2.27 -53.15
C GLN A 72 -24.31 -2.07 -51.63
N LYS A 73 -23.88 -0.91 -51.13
CA LYS A 73 -24.16 -0.46 -49.76
C LYS A 73 -24.58 0.99 -49.81
N THR A 74 -25.57 1.34 -49.00
CA THR A 74 -25.93 2.75 -48.81
C THR A 74 -24.86 3.45 -47.97
N GLN A 75 -24.79 4.78 -48.09
CA GLN A 75 -23.91 5.57 -47.23
C GLN A 75 -24.23 5.35 -45.74
N LEU A 76 -25.51 5.18 -45.40
CA LEU A 76 -25.95 4.90 -44.03
C LEU A 76 -25.39 3.56 -43.51
N GLN A 77 -25.45 2.50 -44.33
CA GLN A 77 -24.88 1.19 -43.98
C GLN A 77 -23.35 1.23 -43.85
N LEU A 78 -22.67 2.04 -44.66
CA LEU A 78 -21.22 2.24 -44.53
C LEU A 78 -20.86 3.00 -43.25
N LEU A 79 -21.68 3.99 -42.86
CA LEU A 79 -21.48 4.75 -41.63
C LEU A 79 -21.79 3.91 -40.39
N SER A 80 -22.89 3.14 -40.39
CA SER A 80 -23.22 2.26 -39.26
C SER A 80 -22.11 1.24 -39.01
N GLY A 81 -21.62 0.58 -40.07
CA GLY A 81 -20.52 -0.37 -39.94
C GLY A 81 -19.21 0.28 -39.46
N ARG A 82 -18.92 1.53 -39.87
CA ARG A 82 -17.77 2.29 -39.36
C ARG A 82 -17.92 2.65 -37.89
N ILE A 83 -19.10 3.11 -37.48
CA ILE A 83 -19.41 3.44 -36.08
C ILE A 83 -19.27 2.20 -35.20
N GLU A 84 -19.83 1.07 -35.61
CA GLU A 84 -19.72 -0.21 -34.88
C GLU A 84 -18.27 -0.67 -34.75
N SER A 85 -17.48 -0.57 -35.81
CA SER A 85 -16.05 -0.87 -35.79
C SER A 85 -15.29 0.03 -34.81
N ASN A 86 -15.53 1.34 -34.87
CA ASN A 86 -14.91 2.31 -33.98
C ASN A 86 -15.32 2.08 -32.52
N LEU A 87 -16.59 1.80 -32.24
CA LEU A 87 -17.07 1.47 -30.90
C LEU A 87 -16.39 0.20 -30.35
N LYS A 88 -16.19 -0.82 -31.19
CA LYS A 88 -15.46 -2.04 -30.80
C LYS A 88 -14.00 -1.74 -30.47
N GLN A 89 -13.35 -0.86 -31.23
CA GLN A 89 -11.99 -0.43 -30.93
C GLN A 89 -11.91 0.37 -29.63
N LEU A 90 -12.84 1.31 -29.41
CA LEU A 90 -12.90 2.12 -28.20
C LEU A 90 -13.10 1.26 -26.94
N LYS A 91 -13.96 0.24 -27.01
CA LYS A 91 -14.14 -0.71 -25.88
C LYS A 91 -12.84 -1.43 -25.52
N LYS A 92 -12.09 -1.91 -26.52
CA LYS A 92 -10.78 -2.55 -26.27
C LYS A 92 -9.78 -1.59 -25.63
N VAL A 93 -9.76 -0.33 -26.06
CA VAL A 93 -8.88 0.69 -25.45
C VAL A 93 -9.29 0.96 -24.00
N ALA A 94 -10.59 1.06 -23.71
CA ALA A 94 -11.09 1.23 -22.35
C ALA A 94 -10.69 0.06 -21.44
N GLU A 95 -10.90 -1.18 -21.88
CA GLU A 95 -10.51 -2.38 -21.14
C GLU A 95 -8.98 -2.43 -20.89
N ALA A 96 -8.18 -2.08 -21.89
CA ALA A 96 -6.72 -2.02 -21.74
C ALA A 96 -6.30 -0.93 -20.73
N LEU A 97 -6.97 0.22 -20.73
CA LEU A 97 -6.70 1.30 -19.79
C LEU A 97 -7.05 0.88 -18.35
N GLU A 98 -8.20 0.25 -18.14
CA GLU A 98 -8.60 -0.27 -16.83
C GLU A 98 -7.63 -1.35 -16.31
N ASN A 99 -7.16 -2.23 -17.19
CA ASN A 99 -6.14 -3.23 -16.83
C ASN A 99 -4.82 -2.56 -16.43
N PHE A 100 -4.40 -1.54 -17.18
CA PHE A 100 -3.17 -0.80 -16.87
C PHE A 100 -3.26 -0.07 -15.53
N GLN A 101 -4.39 0.58 -15.26
CA GLN A 101 -4.65 1.24 -13.97
C GLN A 101 -4.58 0.24 -12.81
N ARG A 102 -5.24 -0.92 -12.94
CA ARG A 102 -5.19 -1.98 -11.93
C ARG A 102 -3.78 -2.48 -11.67
N GLN A 103 -2.97 -2.65 -12.71
CA GLN A 103 -1.57 -3.06 -12.54
C GLN A 103 -0.77 -2.01 -11.74
N ALA A 104 -0.91 -0.74 -12.09
CA ALA A 104 -0.20 0.34 -11.41
C ALA A 104 -0.56 0.42 -9.91
N GLU A 105 -1.84 0.23 -9.58
CA GLU A 105 -2.30 0.20 -8.18
C GLU A 105 -1.75 -1.01 -7.41
N GLN A 106 -1.70 -2.18 -8.05
CA GLN A 106 -1.09 -3.38 -7.45
C GLN A 106 0.41 -3.20 -7.19
N ASP A 107 1.13 -2.64 -8.15
CA ASP A 107 2.56 -2.37 -8.01
C ASP A 107 2.83 -1.37 -6.89
N LEU A 108 2.00 -0.33 -6.77
CA LEU A 108 2.09 0.63 -5.68
C LEU A 108 1.82 -0.03 -4.32
N ARG A 109 0.79 -0.89 -4.25
CA ARG A 109 0.45 -1.64 -3.04
C ARG A 109 1.60 -2.54 -2.59
N LEU A 110 2.20 -3.29 -3.50
CA LEU A 110 3.34 -4.16 -3.20
C LEU A 110 4.55 -3.37 -2.69
N LYS A 111 4.82 -2.20 -3.29
CA LYS A 111 5.87 -1.30 -2.80
C LYS A 111 5.57 -0.78 -1.39
N ASN A 112 4.31 -0.44 -1.10
CA ASN A 112 3.91 0.01 0.23
C ASN A 112 4.07 -1.10 1.27
N GLU A 113 3.61 -2.33 0.98
CA GLU A 113 3.79 -3.49 1.86
C GLU A 113 5.28 -3.80 2.11
N SER A 114 6.12 -3.66 1.08
CA SER A 114 7.58 -3.81 1.24
C SER A 114 8.18 -2.70 2.10
N PHE A 115 7.70 -1.47 1.98
CA PHE A 115 8.18 -0.33 2.77
C PHE A 115 7.79 -0.50 4.24
N GLU A 116 6.54 -0.86 4.53
CA GLU A 116 6.06 -1.13 5.89
C GLU A 116 6.86 -2.24 6.58
N LYS A 117 7.26 -3.29 5.84
CA LYS A 117 8.12 -4.35 6.38
C LYS A 117 9.52 -3.83 6.76
N ILE A 118 10.11 -2.97 5.94
CA ILE A 118 11.43 -2.38 6.21
C ILE A 118 11.35 -1.46 7.42
N ASP A 119 10.32 -0.62 7.49
CA ASP A 119 10.10 0.28 8.61
C ASP A 119 9.91 -0.49 9.93
N GLY A 120 9.09 -1.55 9.91
CA GLY A 120 8.93 -2.45 11.05
C GLY A 120 10.25 -3.10 11.50
N GLN A 121 11.04 -3.62 10.57
CA GLN A 121 12.35 -4.21 10.90
C GLN A 121 13.30 -3.19 11.52
N LEU A 122 13.32 -1.94 11.03
CA LEU A 122 14.17 -0.90 11.58
C LEU A 122 13.76 -0.53 13.01
N VAL A 123 12.45 -0.47 13.28
CA VAL A 123 11.92 -0.23 14.63
C VAL A 123 12.33 -1.36 15.57
N ASP A 124 12.22 -2.62 15.13
CA ASP A 124 12.62 -3.79 15.93
C ASP A 124 14.13 -3.78 16.23
N ASP A 125 14.97 -3.50 15.23
CA ASP A 125 16.42 -3.40 15.38
C ASP A 125 16.82 -2.28 16.36
N LEU A 126 16.15 -1.12 16.29
CA LEU A 126 16.36 0.00 17.20
C LEU A 126 15.98 -0.33 18.64
N ASN A 127 14.88 -1.06 18.84
CA ASN A 127 14.46 -1.51 20.16
C ASN A 127 15.44 -2.55 20.73
N SER A 128 15.91 -3.50 19.92
CA SER A 128 16.93 -4.47 20.33
C SER A 128 18.22 -3.77 20.80
N MET A 129 18.73 -2.80 20.04
CA MET A 129 19.92 -2.05 20.44
C MET A 129 19.72 -1.27 21.75
N ARG A 130 18.51 -0.74 21.97
CA ARG A 130 18.17 -0.07 23.24
C ARG A 130 18.21 -1.06 24.40
N ASP A 131 17.59 -2.23 24.24
CA ASP A 131 17.55 -3.25 25.28
C ASP A 131 18.96 -3.75 25.64
N ASP A 132 19.82 -3.98 24.63
CA ASP A 132 21.23 -4.34 24.83
C ASP A 132 21.99 -3.27 25.63
N PHE A 133 21.74 -2.00 25.34
CA PHE A 133 22.37 -0.88 26.05
C PHE A 133 21.88 -0.78 27.51
N ASP A 134 20.57 -0.95 27.73
CA ASP A 134 19.96 -0.95 29.07
C ASP A 134 20.50 -2.10 29.94
N ASP A 135 20.74 -3.27 29.34
CA ASP A 135 21.34 -4.41 30.02
C ASP A 135 22.81 -4.18 30.36
N LEU A 136 23.56 -3.52 29.48
CA LEU A 136 24.94 -3.09 29.76
C LEU A 136 24.99 -2.09 30.93
N ILE A 137 24.08 -1.10 30.95
CA ILE A 137 23.97 -0.16 32.08
C ILE A 137 23.64 -0.92 33.37
N ARG A 138 22.65 -1.81 33.34
CA ARG A 138 22.28 -2.63 34.52
C ARG A 138 23.46 -3.44 35.04
N PHE A 139 24.26 -4.01 34.15
CA PHE A 139 25.45 -4.76 34.51
C PHE A 139 26.49 -3.89 35.22
N GLU A 140 26.83 -2.73 34.66
CA GLU A 140 27.80 -1.81 35.27
C GLU A 140 27.30 -1.25 36.60
N MET A 141 26.01 -0.93 36.68
CA MET A 141 25.35 -0.51 37.93
C MET A 141 25.52 -1.58 39.02
N LYS A 142 25.27 -2.86 38.71
CA LYS A 142 25.42 -3.97 39.66
C LYS A 142 26.86 -4.26 40.04
N LYS A 143 27.79 -4.17 39.10
CA LYS A 143 29.20 -4.54 39.31
C LYS A 143 29.97 -3.49 40.13
N SER A 144 29.76 -2.22 39.83
CA SER A 144 30.64 -1.15 40.34
C SER A 144 29.92 -0.17 41.27
N ILE A 145 28.74 0.32 40.87
CA ILE A 145 28.07 1.42 41.58
C ILE A 145 27.34 0.93 42.85
N ILE A 146 26.56 -0.16 42.76
CA ILE A 146 25.81 -0.69 43.92
C ILE A 146 26.75 -1.04 45.10
N PRO A 147 27.87 -1.77 44.91
CA PRO A 147 28.79 -2.07 46.00
C PRO A 147 29.41 -0.83 46.65
N LEU A 148 29.78 0.18 45.85
CA LEU A 148 30.31 1.45 46.34
C LEU A 148 29.27 2.20 47.20
N ILE A 149 28.01 2.24 46.74
CA ILE A 149 26.90 2.83 47.51
C ILE A 149 26.72 2.07 48.84
N CYS A 150 26.71 0.73 48.81
CA CYS A 150 26.59 -0.09 50.02
C CYS A 150 27.73 0.16 51.02
N LEU A 151 28.97 0.26 50.54
CA LEU A 151 30.13 0.57 51.38
C LEU A 151 30.03 1.96 52.02
N ALA A 152 29.57 2.97 51.26
CA ALA A 152 29.37 4.33 51.78
C ALA A 152 28.33 4.36 52.91
N PHE A 153 27.20 3.66 52.75
CA PHE A 153 26.18 3.55 53.79
C PHE A 153 26.68 2.83 55.04
N PHE A 154 27.44 1.74 54.87
CA PHE A 154 28.05 1.03 56.00
C PHE A 154 29.03 1.91 56.77
N ALA A 155 29.91 2.63 56.07
CA ALA A 155 30.86 3.57 56.67
C ALA A 155 30.15 4.70 57.44
N LEU A 156 29.06 5.26 56.88
CA LEU A 156 28.22 6.24 57.56
C LEU A 156 27.62 5.68 58.86
N GLY A 157 27.13 4.44 58.84
CA GLY A 157 26.59 3.78 60.03
C GLY A 157 27.66 3.62 61.13
N VAL A 158 28.86 3.16 60.77
CA VAL A 158 29.99 3.06 61.71
C VAL A 158 30.37 4.42 62.28
N PHE A 159 30.41 5.46 61.44
CA PHE A 159 30.71 6.82 61.88
C PHE A 159 29.69 7.33 62.89
N ILE A 160 28.39 7.13 62.63
CA ILE A 160 27.31 7.50 63.57
C ILE A 160 27.50 6.76 64.91
N LEU A 161 27.78 5.46 64.90
CA LEU A 161 28.02 4.68 66.12
C LEU A 161 29.23 5.21 66.91
N ILE A 162 30.32 5.54 66.23
CA ILE A 162 31.50 6.14 66.86
C ILE A 162 31.13 7.47 67.52
N PHE A 163 30.40 8.35 66.82
CA PHE A 163 29.95 9.63 67.37
C PHE A 163 29.04 9.45 68.60
N VAL A 164 28.13 8.47 68.56
CA VAL A 164 27.29 8.12 69.70
C VAL A 164 28.16 7.65 70.87
N CYS A 165 29.10 6.74 70.65
CA CYS A 165 30.03 6.26 71.68
C CYS A 165 30.88 7.40 72.27
N LEU A 166 31.46 8.26 71.43
CA LEU A 166 32.25 9.41 71.86
C LEU A 166 31.39 10.38 72.68
N ARG A 167 30.13 10.59 72.29
CA ARG A 167 29.19 11.40 73.08
C ARG A 167 28.87 10.77 74.42
N PHE A 168 28.66 9.45 74.48
CA PHE A 168 28.47 8.75 75.75
C PHE A 168 29.72 8.83 76.65
N ILE A 169 30.91 8.66 76.08
CA ILE A 169 32.19 8.80 76.80
C ILE A 169 32.33 10.24 77.31
N TRP A 170 32.07 11.23 76.46
CA TRP A 170 32.14 12.64 76.84
C TRP A 170 31.16 12.98 77.97
N LEU A 171 29.91 12.52 77.89
CA LEU A 171 28.92 12.68 78.98
C LEU A 171 29.39 12.02 80.29
N ARG A 172 30.09 10.87 80.20
CA ARG A 172 30.65 10.18 81.36
C ARG A 172 31.82 10.98 81.97
N VAL A 173 32.70 11.51 81.14
CA VAL A 173 33.84 12.35 81.54
C VAL A 173 33.34 13.66 82.15
N ASP A 174 32.35 14.31 81.53
CA ASP A 174 31.72 15.53 82.01
C ASP A 174 31.07 15.32 83.38
N SER A 175 30.33 14.22 83.56
CA SER A 175 29.76 13.85 84.86
C SER A 175 30.82 13.61 85.94
N LEU A 176 31.93 12.96 85.61
CA LEU A 176 33.05 12.78 86.53
C LEU A 176 33.72 14.11 86.89
N PHE A 177 33.91 14.99 85.91
CA PHE A 177 34.49 16.31 86.11
C PHE A 177 33.61 17.16 87.04
N GLN A 178 32.30 17.23 86.80
CA GLN A 178 31.36 17.92 87.70
C GLN A 178 31.36 17.32 89.12
N THR A 179 31.56 16.00 89.24
CA THR A 179 31.67 15.33 90.55
C THR A 179 32.97 15.73 91.27
N LEU A 180 34.09 15.77 90.54
CA LEU A 180 35.39 16.22 91.06
C LEU A 180 35.35 17.69 91.48
N GLU A 181 34.71 18.55 90.69
CA GLU A 181 34.55 19.97 90.98
C GLU A 181 33.74 20.17 92.27
N ARG A 182 32.64 19.43 92.47
CA ARG A 182 31.91 19.44 93.76
C ARG A 182 32.74 18.93 94.92
N ILE A 183 33.51 17.85 94.73
CA ILE A 183 34.40 17.32 95.78
C ILE A 183 35.46 18.38 96.13
N TYR A 184 36.01 19.05 95.13
CA TYR A 184 36.98 20.12 95.31
C TYR A 184 36.35 21.32 96.03
N GLU A 185 35.17 21.79 95.62
CA GLU A 185 34.44 22.86 96.31
C GLU A 185 34.14 22.50 97.77
N ILE A 186 33.67 21.28 98.06
CA ILE A 186 33.42 20.82 99.43
C ILE A 186 34.73 20.81 100.23
N SER A 187 35.82 20.30 99.65
CA SER A 187 37.14 20.27 100.30
C SER A 187 37.67 21.67 100.59
N VAL A 188 37.56 22.58 99.63
CA VAL A 188 37.95 24.00 99.79
C VAL A 188 37.06 24.70 100.81
N ASN A 189 35.74 24.49 100.78
CA ASN A 189 34.81 25.09 101.73
C ASN A 189 35.03 24.55 103.15
N ASP A 190 35.30 23.26 103.34
CA ASP A 190 35.67 22.68 104.63
C ASP A 190 37.00 23.28 105.14
N PHE A 191 38.01 23.41 104.27
CA PHE A 191 39.27 24.05 104.60
C PHE A 191 39.12 25.53 104.98
N VAL A 192 38.35 26.30 104.20
CA VAL A 192 38.03 27.71 104.48
C VAL A 192 37.25 27.86 105.78
N SER A 193 36.28 26.97 106.05
CA SER A 193 35.52 26.98 107.31
C SER A 193 36.41 26.75 108.54
N LYS A 194 37.41 25.87 108.43
CA LYS A 194 38.41 25.63 109.49
C LYS A 194 39.35 26.81 109.71
N ILE A 195 39.64 27.60 108.67
CA ILE A 195 40.43 28.84 108.80
C ILE A 195 39.59 29.96 109.44
N ILE A 196 38.35 30.16 108.99
CA ILE A 196 37.46 31.21 109.50
C ILE A 196 36.99 30.91 110.93
N GLY A 197 36.71 29.64 111.25
CA GLY A 197 36.33 29.21 112.61
C GLY A 197 37.41 29.48 113.67
N LYS A 198 38.70 29.49 113.27
CA LYS A 198 39.79 29.90 114.17
C LYS A 198 39.86 31.41 114.43
N ASN A 199 39.22 32.24 113.60
CA ASN A 199 39.22 33.69 113.77
C ASN A 199 38.03 34.21 114.60
N GLN A 200 36.99 33.40 114.86
CA GLN A 200 35.87 33.80 115.72
C GLN A 200 36.08 33.50 117.22
N ASP A 201 37.08 32.70 117.59
CA ASP A 201 37.46 32.47 118.99
C ASP A 201 38.44 33.52 119.56
N LEU A 202 38.60 34.68 118.88
CA LEU A 202 39.49 35.77 119.31
C LEU A 202 38.77 37.08 119.68
N ASP A 203 37.44 37.15 119.56
CA ASP A 203 36.63 38.34 119.95
C ASP A 203 35.32 37.92 120.68
N SER A 204 35.42 37.34 121.88
CA SER A 204 34.51 37.60 123.03
C SER A 204 34.99 36.93 124.31
#